data_AF-A0A0Q5H6N6-F1
#
_entry.id   AF-A0A0Q5H6N6-F1
#
_cell.length_a   1.000
_cell.length_b   1.000
_cell.length_c   1.000
_cell.angle_alpha   90.00
_cell.angle_beta   90.00
_cell.angle_gamma   90.00
#
_symmetry.space_group_name_H-M   'P 1'
#
loop_
_entity.id
_entity.type
_entity.pdbx_description
1 polymer ?
#
loop_
_entity_poly.entity_id
_entity_poly.type
_entity_poly.pdbx_seq_one_letter_code
_entity_poly.pdbx_strand_id
1 'polypeptide(L)'
;MKTKGDFDTRVRERLLLAPREGDRLMLDDAVLGAALDGSRPLSAGERAALQASPLTARRLRTLALARRGAANDAWQGSRGLLRAADSGAALARLATDDGCWRLHFVGAGAERRVILQLLPEAPFAARLLREASRLRVLDGDGGEILAGQLDADGECEAAWPFADEPGAHFQRHGAAFSVGRAP
;
A
#
# COMPACT_ATOMS: atom_id res chain seq x y z
N MET A 1 10.88 -16.89 11.31
CA MET A 1 12.05 -16.91 12.21
C MET A 1 12.34 -15.46 12.63
N LYS A 2 12.11 -15.07 13.89
CA LYS A 2 12.40 -13.68 14.35
C LYS A 2 13.90 -13.56 14.56
N THR A 3 14.57 -12.72 13.78
CA THR A 3 16.03 -12.52 13.87
C THR A 3 16.40 -11.73 15.12
N LYS A 4 17.64 -11.89 15.60
CA LYS A 4 18.17 -11.22 16.81
C LYS A 4 18.01 -9.69 16.79
N GLY A 5 18.00 -9.08 15.60
CA GLY A 5 17.75 -7.64 15.40
C GLY A 5 16.31 -7.20 15.68
N ASP A 6 15.31 -8.04 15.42
CA ASP A 6 13.90 -7.74 15.74
C ASP A 6 13.67 -7.68 17.26
N PHE A 7 14.38 -8.52 18.01
CA PHE A 7 14.28 -8.55 19.46
C PHE A 7 14.92 -7.30 20.08
N ASP A 8 16.12 -6.92 19.63
CA ASP A 8 16.81 -5.72 20.10
C ASP A 8 16.02 -4.45 19.79
N THR A 9 15.40 -4.38 18.60
CA THR A 9 14.53 -3.27 18.20
C THR A 9 13.31 -3.14 19.11
N ARG A 10 12.62 -4.25 19.43
CA ARG A 10 11.45 -4.25 20.33
C ARG A 10 11.81 -3.88 21.76
N VAL A 11 12.96 -4.32 22.26
CA VAL A 11 13.44 -3.96 23.60
C VAL A 11 13.77 -2.47 23.65
N ARG A 12 14.48 -1.95 22.65
CA ARG A 12 14.82 -0.54 22.53
C ARG A 12 13.57 0.35 22.43
N GLU A 13 12.58 -0.06 21.64
CA GLU A 13 11.30 0.63 21.53
C GLU A 13 10.56 0.67 22.88
N ARG A 14 10.52 -0.45 23.63
CA ARG A 14 9.90 -0.49 24.96
C ARG A 14 10.59 0.43 25.96
N LEU A 15 11.92 0.52 25.92
CA LEU A 15 12.69 1.41 26.79
C LEU A 15 12.44 2.88 26.47
N LEU A 16 12.34 3.23 25.17
CA LEU A 16 12.05 4.59 24.73
C LEU A 16 10.62 5.06 25.07
N LEU A 17 9.66 4.14 25.22
CA LEU A 17 8.27 4.45 25.51
C LEU A 17 7.91 4.33 27.00
N ALA A 18 8.85 3.90 27.85
CA ALA A 18 8.61 3.71 29.27
C ALA A 18 8.31 5.07 29.95
N PRO A 19 7.27 5.16 30.79
CA PRO A 19 6.97 6.39 31.53
C PRO A 19 8.17 6.84 32.37
N ARG A 20 8.44 8.15 32.35
CA ARG A 20 9.48 8.78 33.16
C ARG A 20 8.89 9.94 33.94
N GLU A 21 9.28 10.07 35.21
CA GLU A 21 8.81 11.14 36.07
C GLU A 21 9.31 12.52 35.57
N GLY A 22 8.42 13.52 35.58
CA GLY A 22 8.72 14.87 35.10
C GLY A 22 8.85 15.02 33.57
N ASP A 23 8.49 13.98 32.81
CA ASP A 23 8.52 14.04 31.35
C ASP A 23 7.44 14.97 30.79
N ARG A 24 7.79 15.69 29.73
CA ARG A 24 6.93 16.69 29.09
C ARG A 24 7.03 16.58 27.58
N LEU A 25 5.99 17.03 26.89
CA LEU A 25 6.00 17.06 25.43
C LEU A 25 7.03 18.08 24.96
N MET A 26 8.03 17.63 24.18
CA MET A 26 9.14 18.46 23.73
C MET A 26 9.00 18.95 22.29
N LEU A 27 8.10 18.34 21.52
CA LEU A 27 7.83 18.68 20.12
C LEU A 27 6.32 18.81 19.91
N ASP A 28 5.92 19.86 19.19
CA ASP A 28 4.54 20.07 18.79
C ASP A 28 4.06 19.03 17.77
N ASP A 29 2.77 18.75 17.78
CA ASP A 29 2.13 17.84 16.83
C ASP A 29 2.35 18.25 15.37
N ALA A 30 2.46 19.55 15.08
CA ALA A 30 2.77 20.03 13.73
C ALA A 30 4.15 19.59 13.27
N VAL A 31 5.16 19.63 14.16
CA VAL A 31 6.52 19.16 13.87
C VAL A 31 6.55 17.66 13.70
N LEU A 32 5.88 16.92 14.59
CA LEU A 32 5.77 15.47 14.51
C LEU A 32 5.01 15.02 13.25
N GLY A 33 3.95 15.74 12.88
CA GLY A 33 3.15 15.51 11.68
C GLY A 33 3.94 15.72 10.40
N ALA A 34 4.66 16.86 10.29
CA ALA A 34 5.51 17.17 9.14
C ALA A 34 6.67 16.17 8.95
N ALA A 35 7.15 15.59 10.05
CA ALA A 35 8.13 14.52 9.99
C ALA A 35 7.53 13.19 9.52
N LEU A 36 6.28 12.90 9.91
CA LEU A 36 5.57 11.68 9.52
C LEU A 36 5.07 11.70 8.07
N ASP A 37 4.71 12.87 7.54
CA ASP A 37 4.28 13.01 6.13
C ASP A 37 5.44 13.24 5.16
N GLY A 38 6.67 13.40 5.66
CA GLY A 38 7.88 13.58 4.87
C GLY A 38 8.07 14.99 4.31
N SER A 39 7.19 15.95 4.64
CA SER A 39 7.33 17.35 4.22
C SER A 39 8.55 18.03 4.83
N ARG A 40 9.01 17.57 6.00
CA ARG A 40 10.25 18.06 6.63
C ARG A 40 10.94 17.00 7.50
N PRO A 41 12.23 16.72 7.29
CA PRO A 41 12.97 15.85 8.21
C PRO A 41 13.19 16.52 9.57
N LEU A 42 13.23 15.72 10.65
CA LEU A 42 13.60 16.22 11.98
C LEU A 42 15.08 16.65 12.01
N SER A 43 15.33 17.86 12.51
CA SER A 43 16.68 18.36 12.80
C SER A 43 17.37 17.52 13.88
N ALA A 44 18.68 17.70 14.05
CA ALA A 44 19.43 17.00 15.08
C ALA A 44 18.90 17.28 16.51
N GLY A 45 18.53 18.54 16.80
CA GLY A 45 17.95 18.94 18.07
C GLY A 45 16.57 18.31 18.31
N GLU A 46 15.72 18.26 17.29
CA GLU A 46 14.39 17.64 17.39
C GLU A 46 14.50 16.12 17.54
N ARG A 47 15.46 15.46 16.86
CA ARG A 47 15.74 14.04 17.08
C ARG A 47 16.21 13.76 18.50
N ALA A 48 17.07 14.61 19.07
CA ALA A 48 17.50 14.50 20.45
C ALA A 48 16.32 14.69 21.42
N ALA A 49 15.46 15.68 21.17
CA ALA A 49 14.26 15.93 21.96
C ALA A 49 13.27 14.74 21.94
N LEU A 50 13.08 14.12 20.76
CA LEU A 50 12.25 12.92 20.60
C LEU A 50 12.82 11.72 21.37
N GLN A 51 14.14 11.52 21.37
CA GLN A 51 14.81 10.44 22.09
C GLN A 51 14.85 10.66 23.61
N ALA A 52 14.88 11.92 24.05
CA ALA A 52 14.94 12.28 25.46
C ALA A 52 13.59 12.22 26.18
N SER A 53 12.47 12.26 25.44
CA SER A 53 11.11 12.31 26.00
C SER A 53 10.25 11.11 25.55
N PRO A 54 10.04 10.11 26.43
CA PRO A 54 9.08 9.04 26.19
C PRO A 54 7.67 9.51 25.83
N LEU A 55 7.20 10.62 26.41
CA LEU A 55 5.91 11.23 26.13
C LEU A 55 5.83 11.74 24.68
N THR A 56 6.90 12.39 24.21
CA THR A 56 7.01 12.85 22.81
C THR A 56 7.07 11.65 21.85
N ALA A 57 7.81 10.59 22.20
CA ALA A 57 7.85 9.35 21.41
C ALA A 57 6.49 8.64 21.35
N ARG A 58 5.75 8.59 22.47
CA ARG A 58 4.37 8.07 22.51
C ARG A 58 3.43 8.94 21.68
N ARG A 59 3.56 10.27 21.73
CA ARG A 59 2.75 11.18 20.91
C ARG A 59 2.98 10.96 19.42
N LEU A 60 4.24 10.88 18.99
CA LEU A 60 4.60 10.54 17.61
C LEU A 60 3.98 9.20 17.19
N ARG A 61 4.05 8.17 18.04
CA ARG A 61 3.42 6.86 17.78
C ARG A 61 1.91 6.97 17.64
N THR A 62 1.24 7.73 18.50
CA THR A 62 -0.21 7.96 18.40
C THR A 62 -0.58 8.66 17.09
N LEU A 63 0.15 9.71 16.70
CA LEU A 63 -0.07 10.42 15.44
C LEU A 63 0.16 9.52 14.22
N ALA A 64 1.22 8.70 14.24
CA ALA A 64 1.51 7.73 13.19
C ALA A 64 0.39 6.69 13.04
N LEU A 65 -0.14 6.19 14.16
CA LEU A 65 -1.25 5.24 14.17
C LEU A 65 -2.56 5.88 13.69
N ALA A 66 -2.87 7.10 14.11
CA ALA A 66 -4.05 7.84 13.68
C ALA A 66 -4.00 8.13 12.17
N ARG A 67 -2.84 8.55 11.65
CA ARG A 67 -2.62 8.75 10.21
C ARG A 67 -2.80 7.47 9.42
N ARG A 68 -2.26 6.35 9.91
CA ARG A 68 -2.46 5.04 9.28
C ARG A 68 -3.94 4.65 9.28
N GLY A 69 -4.68 4.87 10.37
CA GLY A 69 -6.12 4.66 10.43
C GLY A 69 -6.89 5.49 9.40
N ALA A 70 -6.63 6.80 9.32
CA ALA A 70 -7.27 7.68 8.35
C ALA A 70 -6.97 7.28 6.89
N ALA A 71 -5.70 6.92 6.59
CA ALA A 71 -5.32 6.42 5.28
C ALA A 71 -5.98 5.08 4.94
N ASN A 72 -6.23 4.24 5.95
CA ASN A 72 -6.95 2.97 5.77
C ASN A 72 -8.40 3.21 5.38
N ASP A 73 -9.07 4.16 6.03
CA ASP A 73 -10.50 4.44 5.83
C ASP A 73 -10.77 5.26 4.55
N ALA A 74 -9.79 6.02 4.08
CA ALA A 74 -9.94 6.92 2.94
C ALA A 74 -9.72 6.28 1.56
N TRP A 75 -9.25 5.03 1.46
CA TRP A 75 -9.00 4.43 0.14
C TRP A 75 -10.31 4.16 -0.61
N GLN A 76 -10.52 4.88 -1.71
CA GLN A 76 -11.67 4.75 -2.60
C GLN A 76 -11.36 4.02 -3.92
N GLY A 77 -10.07 3.82 -4.22
CA GLY A 77 -9.60 3.19 -5.44
C GLY A 77 -8.22 3.65 -5.85
N SER A 78 -7.64 2.95 -6.82
CA SER A 78 -6.32 3.19 -7.39
C SER A 78 -6.41 3.15 -8.92
N ARG A 79 -5.53 3.88 -9.62
CA ARG A 79 -5.45 3.88 -11.08
C ARG A 79 -4.05 3.51 -11.52
N GLY A 80 -3.93 2.91 -12.69
CA GLY A 80 -2.65 2.64 -13.32
C GLY A 80 -2.72 2.80 -14.83
N LEU A 81 -1.56 2.92 -15.45
CA LEU A 81 -1.40 3.14 -16.88
C LEU A 81 -0.50 2.06 -17.49
N LEU A 82 -0.81 1.66 -18.72
CA LEU A 82 0.10 0.90 -19.56
C LEU A 82 1.27 1.83 -19.93
N ARG A 83 2.39 1.66 -19.25
CA ARG A 83 3.65 2.29 -19.65
C ARG A 83 4.19 1.52 -20.84
N ALA A 84 4.46 2.20 -21.94
CA ALA A 84 4.91 1.60 -23.19
C ALA A 84 6.06 0.61 -22.93
N ALA A 85 5.77 -0.68 -23.11
CA ALA A 85 6.80 -1.70 -23.25
C ALA A 85 7.16 -1.75 -24.73
N ASP A 86 8.11 -0.91 -25.13
CA ASP A 86 8.60 -0.74 -26.50
C ASP A 86 9.46 -1.93 -26.99
N SER A 87 9.12 -3.16 -26.61
CA SER A 87 9.97 -4.33 -26.85
C SER A 87 9.29 -5.50 -27.57
N GLY A 88 8.00 -5.38 -27.92
CA GLY A 88 7.26 -6.49 -28.56
C GLY A 88 7.09 -7.73 -27.68
N ALA A 89 7.52 -7.69 -26.42
CA ALA A 89 7.34 -8.76 -25.44
C ALA A 89 5.91 -8.78 -24.89
N ALA A 90 5.41 -9.97 -24.57
CA ALA A 90 4.11 -10.13 -23.91
C ALA A 90 4.08 -9.35 -22.58
N LEU A 91 2.99 -8.60 -22.37
CA LEU A 91 2.81 -7.81 -21.16
C LEU A 91 2.67 -8.74 -19.95
N ALA A 92 3.70 -8.80 -19.11
CA ALA A 92 3.70 -9.66 -17.92
C ALA A 92 3.02 -9.02 -16.71
N ARG A 93 3.13 -7.69 -16.55
CA ARG A 93 2.61 -6.99 -15.36
C ARG A 93 2.27 -5.53 -15.59
N LEU A 94 1.34 -5.01 -14.79
CA LEU A 94 1.03 -3.59 -14.61
C LEU A 94 1.01 -3.23 -13.13
N ALA A 95 1.18 -1.94 -12.82
CA ALA A 95 1.10 -1.42 -11.45
C ALA A 95 0.25 -0.15 -11.41
N THR A 96 -0.38 0.11 -10.27
CA THR A 96 -1.06 1.39 -10.04
C THR A 96 -0.06 2.50 -9.74
N ASP A 97 -0.41 3.73 -10.08
CA ASP A 97 0.45 4.91 -9.92
C ASP A 97 0.74 5.23 -8.44
N ASP A 98 -0.15 4.81 -7.53
CA ASP A 98 0.04 4.92 -6.08
C ASP A 98 0.92 3.79 -5.50
N GLY A 99 1.40 2.87 -6.33
CA GLY A 99 2.27 1.76 -5.93
C GLY A 99 1.60 0.80 -4.93
N CYS A 100 0.27 0.73 -4.88
CA CYS A 100 -0.44 -0.13 -3.94
C CYS A 100 -0.86 -1.48 -4.54
N TRP A 101 -0.93 -1.59 -5.88
CA TRP A 101 -1.43 -2.78 -6.56
C TRP A 101 -0.56 -3.18 -7.75
N ARG A 102 -0.57 -4.47 -8.06
CA ARG A 102 -0.05 -5.01 -9.33
C ARG A 102 -1.07 -5.93 -9.99
N LEU A 103 -1.14 -5.88 -11.31
CA LEU A 103 -1.78 -6.90 -12.12
C LEU A 103 -0.67 -7.76 -12.74
N HIS A 104 -0.78 -9.07 -12.59
CA HIS A 104 0.06 -10.05 -13.28
C HIS A 104 -0.77 -10.81 -14.30
N PHE A 105 -0.16 -11.08 -15.45
CA PHE A 105 -0.76 -11.89 -16.51
C PHE A 105 0.08 -13.14 -16.67
N VAL A 106 -0.53 -14.30 -16.43
CA VAL A 106 0.15 -15.59 -16.45
C VAL A 106 -0.54 -16.54 -17.42
N GLY A 107 0.21 -17.49 -17.97
CA GLY A 107 -0.27 -18.38 -19.01
C GLY A 107 -0.38 -17.70 -20.40
N ALA A 108 -0.96 -18.43 -21.35
CA ALA A 108 -1.09 -18.00 -22.74
C ALA A 108 -2.39 -18.51 -23.36
N GLY A 109 -2.90 -17.78 -24.36
CA GLY A 109 -4.13 -18.16 -25.07
C GLY A 109 -5.33 -18.30 -24.12
N ALA A 110 -6.08 -19.39 -24.27
CA ALA A 110 -7.30 -19.66 -23.50
C ALA A 110 -7.04 -19.94 -22.00
N GLU A 111 -5.84 -20.36 -21.63
CA GLU A 111 -5.45 -20.64 -20.24
C GLU A 111 -4.93 -19.39 -19.51
N ARG A 112 -5.05 -18.22 -20.14
CA ARG A 112 -4.54 -16.99 -19.54
C ARG A 112 -5.35 -16.61 -18.30
N ARG A 113 -4.62 -16.23 -17.26
CA ARG A 113 -5.15 -15.73 -15.99
C ARG A 113 -4.65 -14.31 -15.73
N VAL A 114 -5.46 -13.55 -15.02
CA VAL A 114 -5.10 -12.26 -14.45
C VAL A 114 -5.15 -12.36 -12.94
N ILE A 115 -4.11 -11.86 -12.27
CA ILE A 115 -3.97 -11.86 -10.81
C ILE A 115 -3.79 -10.42 -10.37
N LEU A 116 -4.70 -9.93 -9.53
CA LEU A 116 -4.54 -8.69 -8.78
C LEU A 116 -3.83 -9.00 -7.48
N GLN A 117 -2.72 -8.32 -7.22
CA GLN A 117 -1.91 -8.45 -6.01
C GLN A 117 -1.86 -7.12 -5.26
N LEU A 118 -2.24 -7.15 -3.98
CA LEU A 118 -2.07 -6.06 -3.01
C LEU A 118 -0.62 -6.01 -2.53
N LEU A 119 -0.01 -4.82 -2.56
CA LEU A 119 1.35 -4.65 -2.06
C LEU A 119 1.38 -4.42 -0.54
N PRO A 120 2.32 -5.05 0.19
CA PRO A 120 2.35 -5.00 1.65
C PRO A 120 2.63 -3.59 2.20
N GLU A 121 3.21 -2.72 1.39
CA GLU A 121 3.46 -1.31 1.71
C GLU A 121 2.18 -0.44 1.61
N ALA A 122 1.11 -0.94 0.99
CA ALA A 122 -0.12 -0.19 0.83
C ALA A 122 -0.72 0.15 2.22
N PRO A 123 -1.02 1.43 2.53
CA PRO A 123 -1.46 1.83 3.85
C PRO A 123 -2.66 1.00 4.35
N PHE A 124 -3.64 0.79 3.47
CA PHE A 124 -4.90 0.09 3.70
C PHE A 124 -4.84 -1.44 3.65
N ALA A 125 -3.67 -2.05 3.40
CA ALA A 125 -3.55 -3.48 3.16
C ALA A 125 -4.13 -4.34 4.30
N ALA A 126 -3.73 -4.04 5.54
CA ALA A 126 -4.17 -4.78 6.73
C ALA A 126 -5.69 -4.70 7.00
N ARG A 127 -6.37 -3.69 6.44
CA ARG A 127 -7.82 -3.58 6.53
C ARG A 127 -8.49 -4.44 5.46
N LEU A 128 -8.07 -4.30 4.21
CA LEU A 128 -8.65 -5.05 3.09
C LEU A 128 -8.50 -6.58 3.27
N LEU A 129 -7.36 -7.04 3.77
CA LEU A 129 -7.11 -8.45 4.07
C LEU A 129 -8.04 -8.98 5.17
N ARG A 130 -8.19 -8.23 6.26
CA ARG A 130 -9.04 -8.62 7.40
C ARG A 130 -10.52 -8.65 7.03
N GLU A 131 -10.95 -7.72 6.19
CA GLU A 131 -12.31 -7.64 5.68
C GLU A 131 -12.58 -8.66 4.56
N ALA A 132 -11.56 -9.37 4.07
CA ALA A 132 -11.61 -10.15 2.83
C ALA A 132 -12.34 -9.35 1.75
N SER A 133 -11.87 -8.12 1.50
CA SER A 133 -12.62 -7.15 0.68
C SER A 133 -12.85 -7.68 -0.74
N ARG A 134 -14.07 -7.51 -1.25
CA ARG A 134 -14.38 -7.76 -2.66
C ARG A 134 -13.93 -6.57 -3.50
N LEU A 135 -13.12 -6.84 -4.51
CA LEU A 135 -12.53 -5.86 -5.40
C LEU A 135 -12.98 -6.07 -6.83
N ARG A 136 -12.85 -5.01 -7.63
CA ARG A 136 -13.00 -5.04 -9.08
C ARG A 136 -11.84 -4.31 -9.74
N VAL A 137 -11.51 -4.77 -10.93
CA VAL A 137 -10.53 -4.17 -11.84
C VAL A 137 -11.24 -3.83 -13.14
N LEU A 138 -11.18 -2.57 -13.54
CA LEU A 138 -11.77 -2.08 -14.79
C LEU A 138 -10.66 -1.59 -15.73
N ASP A 139 -10.83 -1.76 -17.03
CA ASP A 139 -9.98 -1.10 -18.05
C ASP A 139 -10.30 0.40 -18.17
N GLY A 140 -9.63 1.08 -19.11
CA GLY A 140 -9.78 2.52 -19.32
C GLY A 140 -11.15 2.95 -19.85
N ASP A 141 -11.91 2.02 -20.45
CA ASP A 141 -13.27 2.26 -20.94
C ASP A 141 -14.34 1.83 -19.92
N GLY A 142 -13.92 1.25 -18.78
CA GLY A 142 -14.81 0.77 -17.72
C GLY A 142 -15.25 -0.68 -17.86
N GLY A 143 -14.69 -1.44 -18.81
CA GLY A 143 -14.91 -2.88 -18.95
C GLY A 143 -14.30 -3.66 -17.79
N GLU A 144 -15.04 -4.63 -17.24
CA GLU A 144 -14.56 -5.44 -16.11
C GLU A 144 -13.52 -6.48 -16.58
N ILE A 145 -12.32 -6.39 -16.01
CA ILE A 145 -11.23 -7.35 -16.23
C ILE A 145 -11.30 -8.49 -15.21
N LEU A 146 -11.59 -8.14 -13.96
CA LEU A 146 -11.61 -9.05 -12.83
C LEU A 146 -12.53 -8.50 -11.75
N ALA A 147 -13.33 -9.37 -11.12
CA ALA A 147 -14.00 -9.09 -9.86
C ALA A 147 -13.94 -10.31 -8.95
N GLY A 148 -13.57 -10.12 -7.70
CA GLY A 148 -13.43 -11.23 -6.75
C GLY A 148 -13.00 -10.79 -5.37
N GLN A 149 -12.79 -11.76 -4.49
CA GLN A 149 -12.44 -11.53 -3.10
C GLN A 149 -10.94 -11.65 -2.89
N LEU A 150 -10.36 -10.76 -2.08
CA LEU A 150 -8.98 -10.93 -1.64
C LEU A 150 -8.85 -12.15 -0.73
N ASP A 151 -7.87 -12.99 -1.02
CA ASP A 151 -7.46 -14.09 -0.16
C ASP A 151 -6.50 -13.63 0.97
N ALA A 152 -5.98 -14.60 1.72
CA ALA A 152 -5.08 -14.35 2.84
C ALA A 152 -3.71 -13.80 2.44
N ASP A 153 -3.28 -14.01 1.19
CA ASP A 153 -2.02 -13.53 0.65
C ASP A 153 -2.17 -12.14 -0.01
N GLY A 154 -3.40 -11.65 -0.13
CA GLY A 154 -3.71 -10.36 -0.73
C GLY A 154 -3.82 -10.44 -2.24
N GLU A 155 -4.22 -11.59 -2.75
CA GLU A 155 -4.41 -11.83 -4.16
C GLU A 155 -5.87 -12.10 -4.50
N CYS A 156 -6.22 -11.80 -5.74
CA CYS A 156 -7.49 -12.20 -6.34
C CYS A 156 -7.22 -12.51 -7.81
N GLU A 157 -7.71 -13.66 -8.28
CA GLU A 157 -7.43 -14.14 -9.63
C GLU A 157 -8.69 -14.55 -10.39
N ALA A 158 -8.63 -14.40 -11.72
CA ALA A 158 -9.67 -14.81 -12.64
C ALA A 158 -9.08 -15.26 -13.98
N ALA A 159 -9.89 -15.97 -14.77
CA ALA A 159 -9.58 -16.16 -16.18
C ALA A 159 -9.57 -14.79 -16.88
N TRP A 160 -8.62 -14.59 -17.79
CA TRP A 160 -8.61 -13.40 -18.62
C TRP A 160 -9.84 -13.40 -19.54
N PRO A 161 -10.72 -12.38 -19.46
CA PRO A 161 -12.05 -12.48 -20.07
C PRO A 161 -12.07 -12.10 -21.55
N PHE A 162 -10.95 -11.62 -22.11
CA PHE A 162 -10.87 -11.10 -23.46
C PHE A 162 -10.10 -12.04 -24.39
N ALA A 163 -10.47 -12.03 -25.68
CA ALA A 163 -9.76 -12.79 -26.70
C ALA A 163 -8.34 -12.25 -26.97
N ASP A 164 -8.16 -10.95 -26.76
CA ASP A 164 -6.91 -10.25 -27.07
C ASP A 164 -5.83 -10.45 -26.00
N GLU A 165 -4.57 -10.38 -26.42
CA GLU A 165 -3.44 -10.28 -25.49
C GLU A 165 -3.59 -9.04 -24.58
N PRO A 166 -3.26 -9.12 -23.28
CA PRO A 166 -3.45 -8.01 -22.33
C PRO A 166 -2.88 -6.68 -22.82
N GLY A 167 -1.67 -6.69 -23.39
CA GLY A 167 -1.06 -5.48 -23.95
C GLY A 167 -1.91 -4.85 -25.06
N ALA A 168 -2.41 -5.66 -25.99
CA ALA A 168 -3.25 -5.19 -27.10
C ALA A 168 -4.63 -4.74 -26.63
N HIS A 169 -5.20 -5.39 -25.61
CA HIS A 169 -6.45 -4.96 -24.96
C HIS A 169 -6.28 -3.57 -24.34
N PHE A 170 -5.31 -3.40 -23.43
CA PHE A 170 -5.11 -2.11 -22.78
C PHE A 170 -4.78 -0.99 -23.77
N GLN A 171 -3.98 -1.23 -24.80
CA GLN A 171 -3.72 -0.22 -25.83
C GLN A 171 -4.99 0.26 -26.53
N ARG A 172 -5.95 -0.62 -26.76
CA ARG A 172 -7.25 -0.27 -27.37
C ARG A 172 -8.18 0.43 -26.40
N HIS A 173 -8.16 0.05 -25.13
CA HIS A 173 -9.08 0.51 -24.09
C HIS A 173 -8.45 1.56 -23.17
N GLY A 174 -7.91 2.63 -23.78
CA GLY A 174 -7.45 3.83 -23.08
C GLY A 174 -6.10 3.73 -22.37
N ALA A 175 -5.35 2.64 -22.54
CA ALA A 175 -4.04 2.39 -21.92
C ALA A 175 -4.04 2.57 -20.40
N ALA A 176 -5.18 2.30 -19.76
CA ALA A 176 -5.42 2.55 -18.35
C ALA A 176 -6.17 1.40 -17.68
N PHE A 177 -6.11 1.35 -16.36
CA PHE A 177 -6.96 0.50 -15.54
C PHE A 177 -7.23 1.15 -14.19
N SER A 178 -8.26 0.68 -13.51
CA SER A 178 -8.59 1.09 -12.15
C SER A 178 -8.90 -0.10 -11.26
N VAL A 179 -8.52 0.02 -9.99
CA VAL A 179 -8.84 -0.94 -8.92
C VAL A 179 -9.75 -0.23 -7.93
N GLY A 180 -10.83 -0.87 -7.53
CA GLY A 180 -11.74 -0.32 -6.53
C GLY A 180 -12.51 -1.41 -5.82
N ARG A 181 -13.31 -1.01 -4.84
CA ARG A 181 -14.25 -1.92 -4.20
C ARG A 181 -15.33 -2.35 -5.20
N ALA A 182 -15.65 -3.63 -5.19
CA ALA A 182 -16.86 -4.11 -5.83
C ALA A 182 -18.08 -3.64 -5.01
N PRO A 183 -19.22 -3.36 -5.66
CA PRO A 183 -20.48 -3.08 -4.98
C PRO A 183 -20.98 -4.29 -4.17
#